data_AF-A0A660UJP6-F1
#
_entry.id   AF-A0A660UJP6-F1
#
_cell.length_a   1.000
_cell.length_b   1.000
_cell.length_c   1.000
_cell.angle_alpha   90.00
_cell.angle_beta   90.00
_cell.angle_gamma   90.00
#
_symmetry.space_group_name_H-M   'P 1'
#
loop_
_entity.id
_entity.type
_entity.pdbx_description
1 polymer ?
#
loop_
_entity_poly.entity_id
_entity_poly.type
_entity_poly.pdbx_seq_one_letter_code
_entity_poly.pdbx_strand_id
1 'polypeptide(L)' 'MNWWAFLAREKRLLREARFEIKGKGRGKVLICDLELGVWRVEKEGAAVGELSVDEEGRCLFFEGEPGDYYARLIGGIPR' A
#
# COMPACT_ATOMS: atom_id res chain seq x y z
N MET A 1 -18.35 2.17 7.89
CA MET A 1 -16.89 2.45 7.79
C MET A 1 -16.31 1.40 6.86
N ASN A 2 -15.66 1.83 5.77
CA ASN A 2 -15.16 0.91 4.74
C ASN A 2 -13.73 0.43 5.07
N TRP A 3 -13.43 -0.82 4.74
CA TRP A 3 -12.12 -1.45 4.91
C TRP A 3 -11.77 -2.28 3.67
N TRP A 4 -10.52 -2.15 3.22
CA TRP A 4 -9.97 -2.94 2.11
C TRP A 4 -8.61 -3.51 2.51
N ALA A 5 -8.41 -4.81 2.27
CA ALA A 5 -7.18 -5.52 2.58
C ALA A 5 -6.65 -6.22 1.33
N PHE A 6 -5.36 -6.05 1.06
CA PHE A 6 -4.66 -6.63 -0.09
C PHE A 6 -3.45 -7.43 0.41
N LEU A 7 -3.31 -8.65 -0.12
CA LEU A 7 -2.28 -9.62 0.25
C LEU A 7 -1.56 -10.10 -1.01
N ALA A 8 -0.28 -10.47 -0.90
CA ALA A 8 0.42 -11.04 -2.04
C ALA A 8 -0.21 -12.40 -2.41
N ARG A 9 -0.38 -12.65 -3.72
CA ARG A 9 -0.91 -13.94 -4.20
C ARG A 9 0.08 -15.09 -4.02
N GLU A 10 1.37 -14.77 -3.92
CA GLU A 10 2.47 -15.71 -3.77
C GLU A 10 3.16 -15.48 -2.42
N LYS A 11 3.83 -16.50 -1.88
CA LYS A 11 4.65 -16.40 -0.65
C LYS A 11 5.95 -15.63 -0.89
N ARG A 12 5.87 -14.42 -1.43
CA ARG A 12 7.00 -13.54 -1.69
C ARG A 12 6.67 -12.12 -1.26
N LEU A 13 7.69 -11.41 -0.80
CA LEU A 13 7.56 -10.00 -0.52
C LEU A 13 7.47 -9.21 -1.82
N LEU A 14 6.57 -8.25 -1.85
CA LEU A 14 6.38 -7.35 -2.98
C LEU A 14 7.30 -6.14 -2.85
N ARG A 15 7.81 -5.66 -3.99
CA ARG A 15 8.47 -4.34 -4.14
C ARG A 15 7.58 -3.32 -4.83
N GLU A 16 6.49 -3.79 -5.42
CA GLU A 16 5.46 -2.99 -6.05
C GLU A 16 4.11 -3.72 -5.94
N ALA A 17 3.02 -2.96 -5.88
CA ALA A 17 1.66 -3.46 -5.83
C ALA A 17 0.74 -2.57 -6.67
N ARG A 18 -0.10 -3.19 -7.51
CA ARG A 18 -1.17 -2.53 -8.26
C ARG A 18 -2.50 -3.12 -7.83
N PHE A 19 -3.44 -2.27 -7.46
CA PHE A 19 -4.75 -2.70 -6.99
C PHE A 19 -5.82 -1.65 -7.27
N GLU A 20 -7.06 -2.14 -7.44
CA GLU A 20 -8.24 -1.31 -7.68
C GLU A 20 -9.14 -1.37 -6.45
N ILE A 21 -9.58 -0.22 -5.97
CA ILE A 21 -10.62 -0.13 -4.94
C ILE A 21 -11.94 0.25 -5.62
N LYS A 22 -12.93 -0.66 -5.54
CA LYS A 22 -14.31 -0.41 -5.97
C LYS A 22 -15.19 -0.04 -4.79
N GLY A 23 -16.13 0.88 -5.01
CA GLY A 23 -17.14 1.25 -4.00
C GLY A 23 -17.43 2.75 -3.97
N LYS A 24 -17.87 3.24 -2.81
CA LYS A 24 -18.13 4.66 -2.55
C LYS A 24 -17.64 5.05 -1.17
N GLY A 25 -17.24 6.31 -1.01
CA GLY A 25 -16.80 6.89 0.25
C GLY A 25 -15.36 6.49 0.63
N ARG A 26 -14.84 7.14 1.67
CA ARG A 26 -13.50 6.90 2.20
C ARG A 26 -13.47 5.68 3.11
N GLY A 27 -12.33 4.99 3.17
CA GLY A 27 -12.11 3.84 4.03
C GLY A 27 -10.64 3.64 4.39
N LYS A 28 -10.39 2.64 5.23
CA LYS A 28 -9.05 2.22 5.62
C LYS A 28 -8.54 1.17 4.63
N VAL A 29 -7.28 1.30 4.22
CA VAL A 29 -6.60 0.39 3.29
C VAL A 29 -5.42 -0.24 4.01
N LEU A 30 -5.33 -1.56 3.90
CA LEU A 30 -4.20 -2.37 4.38
C LEU A 30 -3.61 -3.14 3.20
N ILE A 31 -2.30 -3.04 2.98
CA ILE A 31 -1.56 -3.82 1.98
C ILE A 31 -0.45 -4.54 2.71
N CYS A 32 -0.36 -5.86 2.60
CA CYS A 32 0.63 -6.66 3.33
C CYS A 32 1.57 -7.43 2.39
N ASP A 33 2.48 -8.19 3.00
CA ASP A 33 3.53 -8.94 2.30
C ASP A 33 4.49 -8.03 1.53
N LEU A 34 4.87 -6.91 2.13
CA LEU A 34 5.72 -5.90 1.50
C LEU A 34 7.18 -6.00 1.97
N GLU A 35 8.11 -5.67 1.08
CA GLU A 35 9.50 -5.42 1.48
C GLU A 35 9.60 -4.21 2.42
N LEU A 36 10.58 -4.28 3.31
CA LEU A 36 10.89 -3.24 4.28
C LEU A 36 11.43 -1.98 3.60
N GLY A 37 10.99 -0.82 4.06
CA GLY A 37 11.51 0.47 3.60
C GLY A 37 10.44 1.52 3.36
N VAL A 38 10.81 2.56 2.63
CA VAL A 38 9.93 3.68 2.30
C VAL A 38 9.21 3.37 0.99
N TRP A 39 7.88 3.44 1.03
CA TRP A 39 6.99 3.19 -0.08
C TRP A 39 6.28 4.46 -0.51
N ARG A 40 6.19 4.69 -1.81
CA ARG A 40 5.34 5.72 -2.40
C ARG A 40 4.03 5.10 -2.86
N VAL A 41 2.92 5.73 -2.50
CA VAL A 41 1.57 5.38 -2.95
C VAL A 41 1.06 6.47 -3.88
N GLU A 42 0.57 6.05 -5.04
CA GLU A 42 -0.01 6.89 -6.08
C GLU A 42 -1.44 6.41 -6.36
N LYS A 43 -2.38 7.34 -6.59
CA LYS A 43 -3.75 7.07 -7.03
C LYS A 43 -3.97 7.78 -8.35
N GLU A 44 -4.30 7.04 -9.41
CA GLU A 44 -4.56 7.62 -10.74
C GLU A 44 -3.40 8.52 -11.23
N GLY A 45 -2.16 8.15 -10.85
CA GLY A 45 -0.94 8.90 -11.18
C GLY A 45 -0.63 10.10 -10.26
N ALA A 46 -1.53 10.47 -9.34
CA ALA A 46 -1.28 11.50 -8.33
C ALA A 46 -0.69 10.91 -7.05
N ALA A 47 0.32 11.56 -6.46
CA ALA A 47 0.91 11.12 -5.21
C ALA A 47 -0.10 11.20 -4.06
N VAL A 48 -0.33 10.08 -3.38
CA VAL A 48 -1.11 10.00 -2.14
C VAL A 48 -0.21 10.30 -0.95
N GLY A 49 1.00 9.72 -0.95
CA GLY A 49 1.99 9.95 0.10
C GLY A 49 3.11 8.91 0.11
N GLU A 50 3.97 9.05 1.11
CA GLU A 50 5.05 8.12 1.40
C GLU A 50 4.87 7.52 2.80
N LEU A 51 5.06 6.22 2.92
CA LEU A 51 4.78 5.45 4.12
C LEU A 51 5.92 4.46 4.35
N SER A 52 6.22 4.16 5.60
CA SER A 52 7.26 3.17 5.94
C SER A 52 6.63 1.81 6.20
N VAL A 53 7.27 0.76 5.69
CA VAL A 53 7.02 -0.63 6.05
C VAL A 53 8.18 -1.08 6.91
N ASP A 54 7.90 -1.44 8.16
CA ASP A 54 8.86 -1.98 9.11
C ASP A 54 8.64 -3.50 9.31
N GLU A 55 9.46 -4.09 10.18
CA GLU A 55 9.38 -5.51 10.51
C GLU A 55 8.05 -5.89 11.18
N GLU A 56 7.36 -4.92 11.76
CA GLU A 56 6.12 -5.10 12.50
C GLU A 56 4.95 -5.11 11.50
N GLY A 57 4.69 -6.31 10.97
CA GLY A 57 3.53 -6.61 10.14
C GLY A 57 3.80 -6.58 8.64
N ARG A 58 4.89 -5.97 8.15
CA ARG A 58 5.22 -5.92 6.72
C ARG A 58 4.05 -5.42 5.87
N CYS A 59 3.31 -4.43 6.39
CA CYS A 59 2.13 -3.86 5.77
C CYS A 59 2.20 -2.32 5.68
N LEU A 60 1.48 -1.77 4.71
CA LEU A 60 1.11 -0.36 4.62
C LEU A 60 -0.32 -0.18 5.11
N PHE A 61 -0.55 0.89 5.89
CA PHE A 61 -1.87 1.28 6.35
C PHE A 61 -2.14 2.76 6.08
N PHE A 62 -3.26 3.07 5.42
CA PHE A 62 -3.65 4.45 5.10
C PHE A 62 -5.16 4.60 4.88
N GLU A 63 -5.62 5.84 4.72
CA GLU A 63 -6.99 6.14 4.26
C GLU A 63 -7.03 6.35 2.75
N GLY A 64 -7.97 5.67 2.09
CA GLY A 64 -8.13 5.72 0.64
C GLY A 64 -9.59 5.84 0.20
N GLU A 65 -9.76 6.29 -1.04
CA GLU A 65 -11.03 6.36 -1.76
C GLU A 65 -11.01 5.40 -2.96
N PRO A 66 -12.16 5.03 -3.54
CA PRO A 66 -12.21 4.24 -4.75
C PRO A 66 -11.35 4.80 -5.89
N GLY A 67 -10.71 3.92 -6.65
CA GLY A 67 -9.82 4.23 -7.77
C GLY A 67 -8.68 3.22 -7.94
N ASP A 68 -7.83 3.49 -8.93
CA ASP A 68 -6.65 2.70 -9.24
C ASP A 68 -5.42 3.20 -8.48
N TYR A 69 -4.77 2.28 -7.76
CA TYR A 69 -3.60 2.58 -6.96
C TYR A 69 -2.36 1.85 -7.44
N TYR A 70 -1.23 2.51 -7.25
CA TYR A 70 0.10 1.95 -7.41
C TYR A 70 0.94 2.27 -6.18
N ALA A 71 1.48 1.24 -5.53
CA ALA A 71 2.43 1.38 -4.45
C ALA A 71 3.77 0.78 -4.88
N ARG A 72 4.89 1.46 -4.60
CA ARG A 72 6.24 0.96 -4.89
C ARG A 72 7.23 1.33 -3.81
N LEU A 73 8.20 0.45 -3.56
CA LEU A 73 9.35 0.71 -2.73
C LEU A 73 10.26 1.74 -3.41
N ILE A 74 10.59 2.83 -2.72
CA ILE A 74 11.43 3.91 -3.22
C ILE A 74 12.74 4.08 -2.44
N GLY A 75 12.87 3.46 -1.27
CA GLY A 75 14.09 3.50 -0.46
C GLY A 75 14.09 2.45 0.65
N GLY A 76 15.26 2.18 1.24
CA GLY A 76 15.38 1.29 2.41
C GLY A 76 14.91 1.98 3.70
N ILE A 77 14.85 1.22 4.80
CA ILE A 77 14.63 1.80 6.14
C ILE A 77 15.89 2.61 6.51
N PRO A 78 15.79 3.89 6.90
CA PRO A 78 16.93 4.62 7.47
C PRO A 78 17.41 3.88 8.72
N ARG A 79 18.68 3.45 8.70
CA ARG A 79 19.35 2.80 9.83
C ARG A 79 19.61 3.78 10.97
#